data_AF-A0A4S8LHD2-F1
#
_entry.id   AF-A0A4S8LHD2-F1
#
_cell.length_a   1.000
_cell.length_b   1.000
_cell.length_c   1.000
_cell.angle_alpha   90.00
_cell.angle_beta   90.00
_cell.angle_gamma   90.00
#
_symmetry.space_group_name_H-M   'P 1'
#
loop_
_entity.id
_entity.type
_entity.pdbx_description
1 polymer ?
#
loop_
_entity_poly.entity_id
_entity_poly.type
_entity_poly.pdbx_seq_one_letter_code
_entity_poly.pdbx_strand_id
1 'polypeptide(L)'
;MFPTLFSLGIGGFEDPKRKTPVSFDTQANYYLDLHDRRFRYHYSFLFRRMQHLQVHFTTSSKRYASVTLKNLASRIDKEKFISSPSDDERKAFHLLKEVNTVAARVPGSQSTKVHIRNEIRSYFGYFGLPHLFFTFNPCAVHNENVNLDSMVPNLVPRIERAFRLAPAFQYLLGWDFKTGKSTECGGIFGKLRAFYGTQLNTYPIKILNHDVKDLPYLLLFMI
;
A
#
# COMPACT_ATOMS: atom_id res chain seq x y z
N MET A 1 -13.57 -0.20 2.88
CA MET A 1 -14.51 -1.33 3.12
C MET A 1 -13.77 -2.64 2.91
N PHE A 2 -14.16 -3.73 3.57
CA PHE A 2 -13.56 -5.07 3.41
C PHE A 2 -14.55 -6.00 2.69
N PRO A 3 -14.51 -6.12 1.35
CA PRO A 3 -15.56 -6.79 0.58
C PRO A 3 -15.81 -8.24 0.98
N THR A 4 -14.75 -8.93 1.41
CA THR A 4 -14.76 -10.32 1.91
C THR A 4 -15.40 -10.48 3.29
N LEU A 5 -15.38 -9.43 4.12
CA LEU A 5 -16.02 -9.43 5.45
C LEU A 5 -17.42 -8.83 5.41
N PHE A 6 -17.67 -7.92 4.46
CA PHE A 6 -18.93 -7.22 4.26
C PHE A 6 -19.42 -7.46 2.83
N SER A 7 -19.82 -8.70 2.52
CA SER A 7 -20.24 -9.13 1.18
C SER A 7 -21.41 -8.32 0.62
N LEU A 8 -22.31 -7.88 1.50
CA LEU A 8 -23.46 -7.05 1.15
C LEU A 8 -23.18 -5.54 1.27
N GLY A 9 -21.95 -5.14 1.62
CA GLY A 9 -21.56 -3.75 1.83
C GLY A 9 -22.22 -3.05 3.04
N ILE A 10 -23.03 -3.77 3.81
CA ILE A 10 -23.74 -3.28 5.00
C ILE A 10 -22.96 -3.57 6.28
N GLY A 11 -23.22 -2.76 7.31
CA GLY A 11 -22.68 -3.01 8.65
C GLY A 11 -21.19 -2.73 8.77
N GLY A 12 -20.59 -1.96 7.87
CA GLY A 12 -19.20 -1.49 7.97
C GLY A 12 -18.99 -0.41 9.05
N PHE A 13 -17.77 0.08 9.17
CA PHE A 13 -17.46 1.22 10.04
C PHE A 13 -18.21 2.48 9.58
N GLU A 14 -18.61 3.32 10.54
CA GLU A 14 -19.17 4.66 10.28
C GLU A 14 -20.39 4.68 9.36
N ASP A 15 -21.29 3.70 9.49
CA ASP A 15 -22.54 3.64 8.72
C ASP A 15 -23.49 4.80 9.12
N PRO A 16 -23.80 5.76 8.21
CA PRO A 16 -24.67 6.89 8.51
C PRO A 16 -26.11 6.48 8.81
N LYS A 17 -26.54 5.29 8.35
CA LYS A 17 -27.90 4.78 8.55
C LYS A 17 -28.10 4.15 9.93
N ARG A 18 -27.05 4.07 10.75
CA ARG A 18 -27.11 3.45 12.08
C ARG A 18 -27.82 4.36 13.08
N LYS A 19 -28.81 3.81 13.79
CA LYS A 19 -29.57 4.53 14.83
C LYS A 19 -28.70 5.04 15.97
N THR A 20 -27.77 4.21 16.44
CA THR A 20 -26.84 4.53 17.53
C THR A 20 -25.42 4.68 17.00
N PRO A 21 -24.75 5.83 17.17
CA PRO A 21 -23.37 5.97 16.76
C PRO A 21 -22.49 5.04 17.63
N VAL A 22 -21.60 4.30 16.98
CA VAL A 22 -20.63 3.43 17.64
C VAL A 22 -19.25 3.94 17.27
N SER A 23 -18.37 4.10 18.26
CA SER A 23 -16.98 4.51 18.00
C SER A 23 -16.26 3.43 17.19
N PHE A 24 -15.24 3.84 16.45
CA PHE A 24 -14.40 2.90 15.68
C PHE A 24 -13.82 1.81 16.58
N ASP A 25 -13.32 2.17 17.77
CA ASP A 25 -12.69 1.22 18.70
C ASP A 25 -13.68 0.21 19.26
N THR A 26 -14.85 0.65 19.69
CA THR A 26 -15.90 -0.25 20.20
C THR A 26 -16.35 -1.20 19.10
N GLN A 27 -16.59 -0.70 17.89
CA GLN A 27 -17.01 -1.51 16.76
C GLN A 27 -15.92 -2.51 16.32
N ALA A 28 -14.65 -2.08 16.32
CA ALA A 28 -13.52 -2.94 15.96
C ALA A 28 -13.28 -4.06 16.97
N ASN A 29 -13.38 -3.76 18.27
CA ASN A 29 -13.26 -4.76 19.33
C ASN A 29 -14.43 -5.75 19.26
N TYR A 30 -15.66 -5.26 19.07
CA TYR A 30 -16.84 -6.10 18.87
C TYR A 30 -16.63 -7.11 17.73
N TYR A 31 -16.08 -6.69 16.59
CA TYR A 31 -15.77 -7.62 15.50
C TYR A 31 -14.74 -8.69 15.85
N LEU A 32 -13.77 -8.39 16.71
CA LEU A 32 -12.83 -9.38 17.20
C LEU A 32 -13.51 -10.33 18.21
N ASP A 33 -14.52 -9.87 18.93
CA ASP A 33 -15.23 -10.66 19.94
C ASP A 33 -16.38 -11.51 19.38
N LEU A 34 -16.76 -11.30 18.12
CA LEU A 34 -17.75 -12.12 17.43
C LEU A 34 -17.39 -13.62 17.50
N HIS A 35 -18.44 -14.45 17.60
CA HIS A 35 -18.30 -15.91 17.48
C HIS A 35 -17.65 -16.31 16.15
N ASP A 36 -17.96 -15.58 15.08
CA ASP A 36 -17.30 -15.73 13.79
C ASP A 36 -15.88 -15.15 13.84
N ARG A 37 -14.89 -16.04 13.72
CA ARG A 37 -13.47 -15.69 13.79
C ARG A 37 -12.91 -15.11 12.48
N ARG A 38 -13.72 -14.93 11.43
CA ARG A 38 -13.26 -14.34 10.16
C ARG A 38 -12.53 -13.02 10.38
N PHE A 39 -13.02 -12.14 11.24
CA PHE A 39 -12.35 -10.88 11.58
C PHE A 39 -10.99 -11.06 12.26
N ARG A 40 -10.82 -12.11 13.08
CA ARG A 40 -9.57 -12.44 13.76
C ARG A 40 -8.48 -12.96 12.82
N TYR A 41 -8.88 -13.61 11.73
CA TYR A 41 -7.93 -14.16 10.76
C TYR A 41 -7.83 -13.35 9.47
N HIS A 42 -8.69 -12.34 9.31
CA HIS A 42 -8.67 -11.50 8.13
C HIS A 42 -7.52 -10.50 8.18
N TYR A 43 -6.46 -10.84 7.45
CA TYR A 43 -5.19 -10.10 7.43
C TYR A 43 -5.36 -8.59 7.27
N SER A 44 -6.12 -8.14 6.25
CA SER A 44 -6.28 -6.70 6.00
C SER A 44 -7.04 -5.99 7.12
N PHE A 45 -7.90 -6.71 7.85
CA PHE A 45 -8.67 -6.14 8.95
C PHE A 45 -7.77 -5.91 10.16
N LEU A 46 -7.03 -6.94 10.56
CA LEU A 46 -6.02 -6.85 11.62
C LEU A 46 -4.97 -5.78 11.29
N PHE A 47 -4.51 -5.73 10.05
CA PHE A 47 -3.54 -4.74 9.62
C PHE A 47 -4.07 -3.31 9.82
N ARG A 48 -5.27 -2.98 9.32
CA ARG A 48 -5.86 -1.65 9.56
C ARG A 48 -6.08 -1.37 11.06
N ARG A 49 -6.43 -2.38 11.86
CA ARG A 49 -6.58 -2.24 13.31
C ARG A 49 -5.26 -1.86 13.99
N MET A 50 -4.18 -2.56 13.64
CA MET A 50 -2.84 -2.29 14.17
C MET A 50 -2.34 -0.91 13.75
N GLN A 51 -2.56 -0.51 12.49
CA GLN A 51 -2.21 0.84 12.03
C GLN A 51 -2.96 1.93 12.81
N HIS A 52 -4.26 1.76 13.04
CA HIS A 52 -5.07 2.71 13.81
C HIS A 52 -4.57 2.84 15.24
N LEU A 53 -4.28 1.70 15.91
CA LEU A 53 -3.72 1.69 17.26
C LEU A 53 -2.35 2.36 17.32
N GLN A 54 -1.46 2.07 16.37
CA GLN A 54 -0.12 2.66 16.32
C GLN A 54 -0.19 4.18 16.17
N VAL A 55 -1.07 4.71 15.31
CA VAL A 55 -1.29 6.15 15.19
C VAL A 55 -1.86 6.71 16.49
N HIS A 56 -2.89 6.09 17.05
CA HIS A 56 -3.51 6.53 18.30
C HIS A 56 -2.51 6.61 19.48
N PHE A 57 -1.63 5.62 19.64
CA PHE A 57 -0.64 5.61 20.72
C PHE A 57 0.50 6.62 20.51
N THR A 58 0.85 6.92 19.27
CA THR A 58 1.95 7.83 18.96
C THR A 58 1.52 9.29 18.92
N THR A 59 0.24 9.56 18.61
CA THR A 59 -0.32 10.90 18.66
C THR A 59 -1.08 11.11 19.96
N SER A 60 -0.48 11.81 20.92
CA SER A 60 -1.10 12.11 22.22
C SER A 60 -2.41 12.91 22.04
N SER A 61 -3.54 12.20 22.11
CA SER A 61 -4.92 12.68 21.90
C SER A 61 -5.33 13.88 22.79
N LYS A 62 -4.69 14.08 23.94
CA LYS A 62 -5.09 15.08 24.95
C LYS A 62 -4.93 16.57 24.54
N ARG A 63 -4.38 16.87 23.36
CA ARG A 63 -3.97 18.24 23.01
C ARG A 63 -5.01 19.03 22.18
N TYR A 64 -6.13 18.44 21.74
CA TYR A 64 -6.98 19.10 20.72
C TYR A 64 -8.49 18.88 20.94
N ALA A 65 -9.27 19.94 20.76
CA ALA A 65 -10.72 19.89 20.79
C ALA A 65 -11.28 19.33 19.47
N SER A 66 -12.20 18.35 19.55
CA SER A 66 -12.77 17.69 18.36
C SER A 66 -13.56 18.64 17.43
N VAL A 67 -14.05 19.75 17.98
CA VAL A 67 -14.84 20.76 17.26
C VAL A 67 -13.97 21.52 16.25
N THR A 68 -12.74 21.88 16.63
CA THR A 68 -11.80 22.60 15.76
C THR A 68 -11.41 21.75 14.54
N LEU A 69 -11.20 20.44 14.73
CA LEU A 69 -10.85 19.51 13.65
C LEU A 69 -11.99 19.33 12.64
N LYS A 70 -13.25 19.26 13.10
CA LYS A 70 -14.42 19.15 12.22
C LYS A 70 -14.60 20.41 11.36
N ASN A 71 -14.48 21.59 11.98
CA ASN A 71 -14.60 22.86 11.26
C ASN A 71 -13.47 23.04 10.23
N LEU A 72 -12.24 22.68 10.60
CA LEU A 72 -11.11 22.70 9.69
C LEU A 72 -11.31 21.74 8.51
N ALA A 73 -11.73 20.49 8.76
CA ALA A 73 -12.00 19.52 7.70
C ALA A 73 -13.07 20.03 6.72
N SER A 74 -14.14 20.63 7.25
CA SER A 74 -15.22 21.23 6.47
C SER A 74 -14.73 22.40 5.59
N ARG A 75 -13.80 23.22 6.11
CA ARG A 75 -13.19 24.32 5.34
C ARG A 75 -12.24 23.82 4.27
N ILE A 76 -11.37 22.85 4.57
CA ILE A 76 -10.45 22.26 3.59
C ILE A 76 -11.22 21.70 2.40
N ASP A 77 -12.33 21.00 2.64
CA ASP A 77 -13.14 20.38 1.59
C ASP A 77 -13.80 21.43 0.66
N LYS A 78 -14.19 22.59 1.21
CA LYS A 78 -14.80 23.69 0.46
C LYS A 78 -13.78 24.58 -0.26
N GLU A 79 -12.75 25.03 0.46
CA GLU A 79 -11.84 26.08 0.00
C GLU A 79 -10.67 25.51 -0.83
N LYS A 80 -10.36 24.20 -0.71
CA LYS A 80 -9.19 23.49 -1.27
C LYS A 80 -7.82 24.05 -0.87
N PHE A 81 -7.72 25.34 -0.57
CA PHE A 81 -6.52 26.03 -0.13
C PHE A 81 -6.90 27.07 0.94
N ILE A 82 -6.29 26.98 2.12
CA ILE A 82 -6.53 27.91 3.22
C ILE A 82 -5.36 28.88 3.29
N SER A 83 -5.59 30.13 2.88
CA SER A 83 -4.55 31.17 2.79
C SER A 83 -4.16 31.76 4.15
N SER A 84 -5.08 31.74 5.12
CA SER A 84 -4.90 32.35 6.44
C SER A 84 -5.50 31.47 7.55
N PRO A 85 -4.75 30.47 8.05
CA PRO A 85 -5.23 29.63 9.15
C PRO A 85 -5.19 30.39 10.48
N SER A 86 -6.26 30.27 11.25
CA SER A 86 -6.34 30.70 12.65
C SER A 86 -5.31 29.95 13.51
N ASP A 87 -4.95 30.47 14.70
CA ASP A 87 -3.97 29.84 15.58
C ASP A 87 -4.35 28.40 15.98
N ASP A 88 -5.64 28.14 16.18
CA ASP A 88 -6.12 26.79 16.49
C ASP A 88 -6.11 25.87 15.26
N GLU A 89 -6.30 26.43 14.06
CA GLU A 89 -6.17 25.70 12.81
C GLU A 89 -4.70 25.39 12.50
N ARG A 90 -3.78 26.31 12.81
CA ARG A 90 -2.33 26.08 12.71
C ARG A 90 -1.90 24.93 13.62
N LYS A 91 -2.39 24.89 14.86
CA LYS A 91 -2.16 23.78 15.78
C LYS A 91 -2.71 22.46 15.24
N ALA A 92 -3.90 22.48 14.64
CA ALA A 92 -4.50 21.31 13.99
C ALA A 92 -3.71 20.84 12.75
N PHE A 93 -3.20 21.76 11.93
CA PHE A 93 -2.30 21.44 10.81
C PHE A 93 -0.97 20.85 11.30
N HIS A 94 -0.42 21.37 12.41
CA HIS A 94 0.77 20.80 13.03
C HIS A 94 0.52 19.35 13.48
N LEU A 95 -0.61 19.09 14.13
CA LEU A 95 -1.02 17.73 14.48
C LEU A 95 -1.14 16.84 13.25
N LEU A 96 -1.82 17.31 12.19
CA LEU A 96 -1.97 16.55 10.96
C LEU A 96 -0.60 16.20 10.35
N LYS A 97 0.36 17.13 10.43
CA LYS A 97 1.75 16.89 10.01
C LYS A 97 2.44 15.83 10.88
N GLU A 98 2.26 15.87 12.19
CA GLU A 98 2.78 14.84 13.12
C GLU A 98 2.17 13.47 12.84
N VAL A 99 0.84 13.37 12.74
CA VAL A 99 0.11 12.15 12.37
C VAL A 99 0.63 11.61 11.04
N ASN A 100 0.76 12.45 10.01
CA ASN A 100 1.25 12.04 8.70
C ASN A 100 2.71 11.56 8.73
N THR A 101 3.53 12.16 9.59
CA THR A 101 4.94 11.79 9.78
C THR A 101 5.05 10.42 10.45
N VAL A 102 4.24 10.16 11.48
CA VAL A 102 4.19 8.84 12.12
C VAL A 102 3.62 7.81 11.15
N ALA A 103 2.52 8.14 10.46
CA ALA A 103 1.92 7.27 9.45
C ALA A 103 2.89 6.93 8.31
N ALA A 104 3.81 7.83 7.92
CA ALA A 104 4.82 7.55 6.90
C ALA A 104 5.73 6.37 7.24
N ARG A 105 5.93 6.07 8.52
CA ARG A 105 6.69 4.91 9.00
C ARG A 105 5.86 3.64 9.12
N VAL A 106 4.54 3.76 8.99
CA VAL A 106 3.62 2.62 8.99
C VAL A 106 3.58 2.05 7.57
N PRO A 107 4.08 0.82 7.34
CA PRO A 107 4.06 0.22 6.01
C PRO A 107 2.66 0.24 5.41
N GLY A 108 2.55 0.47 4.10
CA GLY A 108 1.26 0.49 3.39
C GLY A 108 0.37 1.71 3.67
N SER A 109 0.79 2.66 4.50
CA SER A 109 0.06 3.92 4.69
C SER A 109 0.04 4.78 3.42
N GLN A 110 -0.86 5.76 3.36
CA GLN A 110 -0.89 6.72 2.24
C GLN A 110 0.43 7.51 2.15
N SER A 111 0.98 7.94 3.27
CA SER A 111 2.27 8.63 3.32
C SER A 111 3.41 7.77 2.78
N THR A 112 3.46 6.47 3.12
CA THR A 112 4.47 5.54 2.55
C THR A 112 4.29 5.36 1.05
N LYS A 113 3.04 5.28 0.54
CA LYS A 113 2.77 5.21 -0.91
C LYS A 113 3.24 6.46 -1.65
N VAL A 114 3.01 7.64 -1.07
CA VAL A 114 3.51 8.91 -1.64
C VAL A 114 5.03 8.95 -1.62
N HIS A 115 5.66 8.52 -0.52
CA HIS A 115 7.12 8.44 -0.41
C HIS A 115 7.71 7.52 -1.48
N ILE A 116 7.19 6.30 -1.61
CA ILE A 116 7.61 5.34 -2.66
C ILE A 116 7.45 5.95 -4.05
N ARG A 117 6.31 6.59 -4.35
CA ARG A 117 6.07 7.25 -5.65
C ARG A 117 7.09 8.36 -5.94
N ASN A 118 7.44 9.16 -4.94
CA ASN A 118 8.44 10.22 -5.11
C ASN A 118 9.84 9.63 -5.32
N GLU A 119 10.16 8.54 -4.64
CA GLU A 119 11.42 7.84 -4.85
C GLU A 119 11.52 7.27 -6.27
N ILE A 120 10.47 6.60 -6.74
CA ILE A 120 10.34 6.13 -8.12
C ILE A 120 10.57 7.27 -9.13
N ARG A 121 9.92 8.42 -8.92
CA ARG A 121 10.10 9.64 -9.75
C ARG A 121 11.55 10.16 -9.73
N SER A 122 12.23 10.07 -8.59
CA SER A 122 13.64 10.48 -8.48
C SER A 122 14.55 9.61 -9.36
N TYR A 123 14.27 8.30 -9.47
CA TYR A 123 15.02 7.41 -10.37
C TYR A 123 14.82 7.77 -11.84
N PHE A 124 13.60 8.15 -12.24
CA PHE A 124 13.33 8.61 -13.61
C PHE A 124 14.14 9.88 -13.94
N GLY A 125 14.18 10.85 -13.03
CA GLY A 125 14.97 12.07 -13.20
C GLY A 125 16.48 11.81 -13.21
N TYR A 126 16.97 10.93 -12.35
CA TYR A 126 18.40 10.61 -12.26
C TYR A 126 18.92 9.82 -13.47
N PHE A 127 18.15 8.85 -13.96
CA PHE A 127 18.57 7.98 -15.08
C PHE A 127 18.06 8.43 -16.46
N GLY A 128 17.20 9.45 -16.54
CA GLY A 128 16.68 9.98 -17.82
C GLY A 128 15.77 9.00 -18.57
N LEU A 129 15.01 8.17 -17.84
CA LEU A 129 14.30 7.02 -18.40
C LEU A 129 12.89 7.37 -18.91
N PRO A 130 12.44 6.80 -20.04
CA PRO A 130 11.03 6.84 -20.41
C PRO A 130 10.19 6.05 -19.41
N HIS A 131 8.99 6.56 -19.10
CA HIS A 131 8.04 5.87 -18.23
C HIS A 131 7.44 4.65 -18.93
N LEU A 132 7.95 3.46 -18.60
CA LEU A 132 7.40 2.19 -19.05
C LEU A 132 6.76 1.47 -17.86
N PHE A 133 5.47 1.15 -17.97
CA PHE A 133 4.71 0.48 -16.92
C PHE A 133 4.18 -0.86 -17.44
N PHE A 134 4.61 -1.95 -16.80
CA PHE A 134 4.14 -3.29 -17.12
C PHE A 134 3.34 -3.87 -15.96
N THR A 135 2.10 -4.25 -16.23
CA THR A 135 1.31 -5.06 -15.31
C THR A 135 1.41 -6.51 -15.75
N PHE A 136 2.12 -7.32 -14.98
CA PHE A 136 2.14 -8.76 -15.18
C PHE A 136 0.96 -9.37 -14.44
N ASN A 137 -0.10 -9.68 -15.16
CA ASN A 137 -1.25 -10.40 -14.63
C ASN A 137 -1.19 -11.86 -15.10
N PRO A 138 -0.67 -12.80 -14.30
CA PRO A 138 -0.69 -14.20 -14.69
C PRO A 138 -2.16 -14.63 -14.81
N CYS A 139 -2.59 -14.94 -16.04
CA CYS A 139 -3.98 -15.28 -16.32
C CYS A 139 -4.39 -16.54 -15.53
N ALA A 140 -5.50 -16.46 -14.80
CA ALA A 140 -6.01 -17.59 -14.02
C ALA A 140 -6.46 -18.77 -14.91
N VAL A 141 -6.78 -18.52 -16.19
CA VAL A 141 -7.25 -19.52 -17.17
C VAL A 141 -6.15 -20.50 -17.56
N HIS A 142 -4.88 -20.10 -17.48
CA HIS A 142 -3.74 -20.99 -17.76
C HIS A 142 -3.19 -21.69 -16.51
N ASN A 143 -3.92 -21.68 -15.40
CA ASN A 143 -3.68 -22.63 -14.33
C ASN A 143 -4.46 -23.90 -14.64
N GLU A 144 -3.73 -24.97 -14.98
CA GLU A 144 -4.29 -26.28 -15.38
C GLU A 144 -5.25 -26.92 -14.36
N ASN A 145 -5.35 -26.36 -13.14
CA ASN A 145 -6.12 -26.92 -12.01
C ASN A 145 -7.18 -25.97 -11.41
N VAL A 146 -7.62 -24.92 -12.11
CA VAL A 146 -8.66 -24.02 -11.58
C VAL A 146 -10.04 -24.50 -11.99
N ASN A 147 -10.81 -25.01 -11.02
CA ASN A 147 -12.23 -25.29 -11.19
C ASN A 147 -13.03 -23.97 -11.28
N LEU A 148 -13.57 -23.66 -12.44
CA LEU A 148 -14.36 -22.45 -12.72
C LEU A 148 -15.76 -22.47 -12.08
N ASP A 149 -16.26 -23.66 -11.73
CA ASP A 149 -17.55 -23.83 -11.05
C ASP A 149 -17.46 -23.57 -9.54
N SER A 150 -16.24 -23.43 -9.00
CA SER A 150 -16.02 -23.08 -7.60
C SER A 150 -16.17 -21.57 -7.39
N MET A 151 -17.04 -21.19 -6.46
CA MET A 151 -17.20 -19.79 -6.02
C MET A 151 -15.92 -19.21 -5.40
N VAL A 152 -15.00 -20.07 -4.95
CA VAL A 152 -13.67 -19.70 -4.43
C VAL A 152 -12.63 -20.59 -5.10
N PRO A 153 -11.86 -20.08 -6.09
CA PRO A 153 -10.83 -20.89 -6.73
C PRO A 153 -9.77 -21.27 -5.69
N ASN A 154 -9.36 -22.54 -5.69
CA ASN A 154 -8.23 -22.98 -4.86
C ASN A 154 -6.94 -22.43 -5.48
N LEU A 155 -6.47 -21.32 -4.94
CA LEU A 155 -5.28 -20.65 -5.45
C LEU A 155 -4.03 -21.30 -4.87
N VAL A 156 -3.07 -21.59 -5.75
CA VAL A 156 -1.72 -21.98 -5.34
C VAL A 156 -1.11 -20.92 -4.39
N PRO A 157 -0.25 -21.34 -3.44
CA PRO A 157 0.39 -20.44 -2.49
C PRO A 157 1.04 -19.24 -3.18
N ARG A 158 1.01 -18.07 -2.51
CA ARG A 158 1.51 -16.79 -3.07
C ARG A 158 2.93 -16.90 -3.62
N ILE A 159 3.80 -17.62 -2.91
CA ILE A 159 5.20 -17.83 -3.28
C ILE A 159 5.29 -18.55 -4.63
N GLU A 160 4.53 -19.62 -4.80
CA GLU A 160 4.52 -20.40 -6.05
C GLU A 160 3.96 -19.58 -7.21
N ARG A 161 2.90 -18.79 -6.98
CA ARG A 161 2.38 -17.87 -7.99
C ARG A 161 3.40 -16.80 -8.39
N ALA A 162 4.23 -16.32 -7.47
CA ALA A 162 5.32 -15.41 -7.78
C ALA A 162 6.42 -16.09 -8.60
N PHE A 163 6.75 -17.35 -8.30
CA PHE A 163 7.71 -18.13 -9.10
C PHE A 163 7.23 -18.35 -10.54
N ARG A 164 5.92 -18.48 -10.79
CA ARG A 164 5.37 -18.55 -12.16
C ARG A 164 5.63 -17.30 -12.99
N LEU A 165 5.92 -16.16 -12.36
CA LEU A 165 6.32 -14.93 -13.05
C LEU A 165 7.83 -14.86 -13.32
N ALA A 166 8.65 -15.72 -12.69
CA ALA A 166 10.11 -15.69 -12.82
C ALA A 166 10.61 -15.82 -14.28
N PRO A 167 10.05 -16.69 -15.14
CA PRO A 167 10.48 -16.78 -16.53
C PRO A 167 10.31 -15.46 -17.28
N ALA A 168 9.21 -14.73 -17.05
CA ALA A 168 8.98 -13.45 -17.71
C ALA A 168 10.06 -12.41 -17.34
N PHE A 169 10.48 -12.38 -16.07
CA PHE A 169 11.59 -11.52 -15.63
C PHE A 169 12.93 -11.92 -16.24
N GLN A 170 13.20 -13.22 -16.34
CA GLN A 170 14.43 -13.72 -16.92
C GLN A 170 14.51 -13.36 -18.42
N TYR A 171 13.45 -13.58 -19.19
CA TYR A 171 13.44 -13.25 -20.62
C TYR A 171 13.42 -11.74 -20.90
N LEU A 172 12.59 -10.97 -20.18
CA LEU A 172 12.43 -9.55 -20.46
C LEU A 172 13.61 -8.70 -19.94
N LEU A 173 14.20 -9.07 -18.81
CA LEU A 173 15.20 -8.25 -18.10
C LEU A 173 16.56 -8.92 -17.94
N GLY A 174 16.67 -10.19 -18.31
CA GLY A 174 17.84 -10.99 -17.97
C GLY A 174 17.99 -11.16 -16.47
N TRP A 175 16.92 -11.14 -15.67
CA TRP A 175 17.05 -11.20 -14.21
C TRP A 175 17.40 -12.63 -13.76
N ASP A 176 18.50 -12.77 -13.03
CA ASP A 176 18.88 -14.02 -12.37
C ASP A 176 18.49 -13.97 -10.88
N PHE A 177 17.49 -14.79 -10.53
CA PHE A 177 16.97 -14.90 -9.17
C PHE A 177 17.94 -15.55 -8.18
N LYS A 178 18.96 -16.30 -8.64
CA LYS A 178 19.97 -16.90 -7.76
C LYS A 178 20.99 -15.87 -7.31
N THR A 179 21.45 -15.04 -8.25
CA THR A 179 22.49 -14.02 -7.99
C THR A 179 21.91 -12.66 -7.62
N GLY A 180 20.61 -12.44 -7.85
CA GLY A 180 19.94 -11.16 -7.58
C GLY A 180 20.43 -10.04 -8.49
N LYS A 181 20.88 -10.38 -9.70
CA LYS A 181 21.47 -9.44 -10.67
C LYS A 181 20.96 -9.73 -12.08
N SER A 182 21.09 -8.73 -12.96
CA SER A 182 20.86 -8.94 -14.39
C SER A 182 22.06 -9.67 -15.01
N THR A 183 21.78 -10.60 -15.92
CA THR A 183 22.76 -11.34 -16.70
C THR A 183 23.62 -10.39 -17.54
N GLU A 184 24.79 -10.86 -17.97
CA GLU A 184 25.69 -10.05 -18.80
C GLU A 184 25.05 -9.63 -20.13
N CYS A 185 24.29 -10.55 -20.74
CA CYS A 185 23.57 -10.30 -21.99
C CYS A 185 22.29 -9.47 -21.81
N GLY A 186 21.80 -9.31 -20.57
CA GLY A 186 20.48 -8.73 -20.30
C GLY A 186 19.31 -9.57 -20.84
N GLY A 187 18.13 -8.96 -20.92
CA GLY A 187 16.95 -9.54 -21.55
C GLY A 187 16.53 -8.80 -22.81
N ILE A 188 15.27 -8.96 -23.24
CA ILE A 188 14.70 -8.23 -24.39
C ILE A 188 14.82 -6.72 -24.23
N PHE A 189 14.66 -6.20 -23.01
CA PHE A 189 14.86 -4.78 -22.71
C PHE A 189 16.32 -4.43 -22.38
N GLY A 190 17.27 -5.30 -22.72
CA GLY A 190 18.67 -5.14 -22.36
C GLY A 190 18.93 -5.41 -20.87
N LYS A 191 20.09 -4.94 -20.41
CA LYS A 191 20.59 -5.22 -19.06
C LYS A 191 20.06 -4.21 -18.05
N LEU A 192 19.60 -4.73 -16.91
CA LEU A 192 18.96 -3.93 -15.86
C LEU A 192 20.01 -3.12 -15.07
N ARG A 193 19.83 -1.81 -14.98
CA ARG A 193 20.76 -0.93 -14.26
C ARG A 193 20.44 -0.80 -12.77
N ALA A 194 19.16 -0.72 -12.43
CA ALA A 194 18.71 -0.71 -11.05
C ALA A 194 17.31 -1.33 -10.91
N PHE A 195 17.06 -1.87 -9.71
CA PHE A 195 15.82 -2.57 -9.37
C PHE A 195 15.21 -1.95 -8.12
N TYR A 196 13.92 -1.65 -8.19
CA TYR A 196 13.15 -1.18 -7.06
C TYR A 196 11.94 -2.09 -6.84
N GLY A 197 11.99 -2.87 -5.78
CA GLY A 197 10.93 -3.80 -5.41
C GLY A 197 10.25 -3.37 -4.11
N THR A 198 8.93 -3.35 -4.10
CA THR A 198 8.16 -3.23 -2.85
C THR A 198 7.31 -4.47 -2.67
N GLN A 199 7.36 -5.06 -1.48
CA GLN A 199 6.39 -6.06 -1.05
C GLN A 199 5.28 -5.35 -0.29
N LEU A 200 4.03 -5.72 -0.57
CA LEU A 200 2.88 -5.30 0.25
C LEU A 200 3.22 -5.44 1.75
N ASN A 201 3.22 -4.30 2.47
CA ASN A 201 3.46 -4.17 3.92
C ASN A 201 4.91 -4.35 4.41
N THR A 202 5.89 -4.25 3.53
CA THR A 202 7.32 -4.30 3.90
C THR A 202 8.08 -3.11 3.31
N TYR A 203 9.24 -2.78 3.89
CA TYR A 203 10.09 -1.69 3.38
C TYR A 203 10.60 -2.01 1.96
N PRO A 204 10.82 -0.99 1.10
CA PRO A 204 11.33 -1.20 -0.25
C PRO A 204 12.69 -1.89 -0.21
N ILE A 205 12.85 -2.91 -1.06
CA ILE A 205 14.13 -3.54 -1.37
C ILE A 205 14.75 -2.73 -2.51
N LYS A 206 15.90 -2.10 -2.23
CA LYS A 206 16.65 -1.29 -3.21
C LYS A 206 17.92 -2.03 -3.59
N ILE A 207 18.11 -2.29 -4.88
CA ILE A 207 19.36 -2.84 -5.40
C ILE A 207 19.88 -1.85 -6.46
N LEU A 208 20.96 -1.15 -6.11
CA LEU A 208 21.70 -0.23 -6.97
C LEU A 208 23.02 -0.90 -7.35
N ASN A 209 23.20 -1.23 -8.63
CA ASN A 209 24.51 -1.65 -9.14
C ASN A 209 25.29 -0.40 -9.55
N HIS A 210 26.38 -0.10 -8.83
CA HIS A 210 27.19 1.11 -9.02
C HIS A 210 28.11 1.08 -10.26
N ASP A 211 28.31 -0.09 -10.88
CA ASP A 211 29.43 -0.30 -11.82
C ASP A 211 29.08 -0.27 -13.32
N VAL A 212 27.91 0.23 -13.71
CA VAL A 212 27.54 0.24 -15.13
C VAL A 212 27.02 1.61 -15.54
N LYS A 213 27.94 2.42 -16.09
CA LYS A 213 27.63 3.57 -16.94
C LYS A 213 27.11 3.01 -18.27
N ASP A 214 26.07 3.63 -18.82
CA ASP A 214 25.58 3.39 -20.20
C ASP A 214 24.58 2.24 -20.45
N LEU A 215 23.50 2.13 -19.66
CA LEU A 215 22.34 1.28 -20.05
C LEU A 215 20.97 1.90 -19.70
N PRO A 216 19.90 1.62 -20.48
CA PRO A 216 18.74 2.50 -20.65
C PRO A 216 17.47 2.11 -19.87
N TYR A 217 17.49 1.14 -18.94
CA TYR A 217 16.24 0.66 -18.31
C TYR A 217 16.35 0.34 -16.81
N LEU A 218 15.33 0.79 -16.08
CA LEU A 218 15.02 0.46 -14.68
C LEU A 218 13.67 -0.27 -14.68
N LEU A 219 13.59 -1.45 -14.06
CA LEU A 219 12.29 -2.10 -13.87
C LEU A 219 11.78 -1.88 -12.46
N LEU A 220 10.53 -1.45 -12.39
CA LEU A 220 9.80 -1.19 -11.16
C LEU A 220 8.74 -2.27 -10.96
N PHE A 221 8.81 -3.03 -9.87
CA PHE A 221 7.76 -3.98 -9.53
C PHE A 221 7.11 -3.60 -8.19
N MET A 222 5.79 -3.41 -8.24
CA MET A 222 4.93 -3.42 -7.06
C MET A 222 4.21 -4.77 -7.04
N ILE A 223 4.50 -5.61 -6.04
CA ILE A 223 3.71 -6.82 -5.74
C ILE A 223 2.76 -6.52 -4.58
#